data_AF-G0M9T4-F1
#
_entry.id   AF-G0M9T4-F1
#
_cell.length_a   1.000
_cell.length_b   1.000
_cell.length_c   1.000
_cell.angle_alpha   90.00
_cell.angle_beta   90.00
_cell.angle_gamma   90.00
#
_symmetry.space_group_name_H-M   'P 1'
#
loop_
_entity.id
_entity.type
_entity.pdbx_description
1 polymer ?
#
loop_
_entity_poly.entity_id
_entity_poly.type
_entity_poly.pdbx_seq_one_letter_code
_entity_poly.pdbx_strand_id
1 'polypeptide(L)'
;MIGIASGDLFHTSNNVYGKILEFMKANKCWNLSNYTIIFIDAWLDFIDDFLRRQSAYLGILMAAIRALVIKYTLNLRIQKLTDPFFAIRSILAVLTISILLSSIYYSHYTMFHIDDWSPPVQCTGFPDNYTEKVYTIILQDSFISDPFINDRNFMTMDGIIKMIPAGVLPILTVLLVIEYRRAKINRQRVAGKQESKPDHTTKMVTLMTISSMISEGSVGISYILRGVAGEQWGFVGITLNLIKICYVFVAINASMHCIICLVVSTPYRNAVKQLCYREKNVVVPGKKPPKGSVSSVASVSQVVL
;
A
#
# COMPACT_ATOMS: atom_id res chain seq x y z
N MET A 1 11.67 -1.47 -0.66
CA MET A 1 11.32 -0.03 -0.64
C MET A 1 10.60 0.39 -1.91
N ILE A 2 11.22 0.31 -3.10
CA ILE A 2 10.59 0.77 -4.36
C ILE A 2 9.22 0.11 -4.59
N GLY A 3 9.11 -1.22 -4.48
CA GLY A 3 7.84 -1.92 -4.66
C GLY A 3 6.73 -1.55 -3.67
N ILE A 4 7.10 -1.17 -2.44
CA ILE A 4 6.13 -0.70 -1.42
C ILE A 4 5.68 0.71 -1.79
N ALA A 5 6.64 1.59 -2.09
CA ALA A 5 6.35 2.97 -2.48
C ALA A 5 5.48 3.06 -3.74
N SER A 6 5.68 2.17 -4.72
CA SER A 6 4.83 2.13 -5.91
C SER A 6 3.38 1.73 -5.58
N GLY A 7 3.18 0.77 -4.67
CA GLY A 7 1.83 0.38 -4.25
C GLY A 7 1.16 1.48 -3.43
N ASP A 8 1.88 2.09 -2.50
CA ASP A 8 1.41 3.23 -1.69
C ASP A 8 1.01 4.44 -2.57
N LEU A 9 1.81 4.75 -3.59
CA LEU A 9 1.51 5.81 -4.56
C LEU A 9 0.26 5.50 -5.38
N PHE A 10 0.10 4.26 -5.85
CA PHE A 10 -1.10 3.87 -6.56
C PHE A 10 -2.34 3.98 -5.68
N HIS A 11 -2.27 3.46 -4.44
CA HIS A 11 -3.37 3.49 -3.50
C HIS A 11 -3.83 4.90 -3.15
N THR A 12 -2.88 5.77 -2.83
CA THR A 12 -3.17 7.19 -2.57
C THR A 12 -3.75 7.88 -3.80
N SER A 13 -3.26 7.57 -5.01
CA SER A 13 -3.81 8.09 -6.26
C SER A 13 -5.24 7.61 -6.52
N ASN A 14 -5.53 6.34 -6.26
CA ASN A 14 -6.87 5.77 -6.43
C ASN A 14 -7.89 6.40 -5.47
N ASN A 15 -7.50 6.64 -4.21
CA ASN A 15 -8.34 7.34 -3.25
C ASN A 15 -8.66 8.79 -3.69
N VAL A 16 -7.68 9.50 -4.26
CA VAL A 16 -7.88 10.86 -4.81
C VAL A 16 -8.82 10.81 -6.01
N TYR A 17 -8.62 9.85 -6.93
CA TYR A 17 -9.50 9.63 -8.08
C TYR A 17 -10.96 9.38 -7.65
N GLY A 18 -11.19 8.50 -6.69
CA GLY A 18 -12.53 8.23 -6.15
C GLY A 18 -13.21 9.47 -5.57
N LYS A 19 -12.45 10.33 -4.87
CA LYS A 19 -12.98 11.61 -4.34
C LYS A 19 -13.29 12.64 -5.43
N ILE A 20 -12.48 12.68 -6.47
CA ILE A 20 -12.77 13.50 -7.65
C ILE A 20 -14.07 13.01 -8.29
N LEU A 21 -14.24 11.70 -8.50
CA LEU A 21 -15.48 11.16 -9.05
C LEU A 21 -16.70 11.47 -8.18
N GLU A 22 -16.60 11.35 -6.85
CA GLU A 22 -17.69 11.73 -5.92
C GLU A 22 -18.04 13.21 -6.04
N PHE A 23 -17.05 14.09 -6.15
CA PHE A 23 -17.27 15.52 -6.37
C PHE A 23 -17.94 15.79 -7.73
N MET A 24 -17.50 15.08 -8.78
CA MET A 24 -18.09 15.19 -10.12
C MET A 24 -19.53 14.66 -10.16
N LYS A 25 -19.86 13.62 -9.37
CA LYS A 25 -21.23 13.08 -9.25
C LYS A 25 -22.21 14.09 -8.66
N ALA A 26 -21.73 15.10 -7.91
CA ALA A 26 -22.58 16.20 -7.46
C ALA A 26 -23.14 17.01 -8.64
N ASN A 27 -22.42 17.05 -9.76
CA ASN A 27 -22.93 17.58 -11.02
C ASN A 27 -23.77 16.51 -11.73
N LYS A 28 -25.10 16.61 -11.58
CA LYS A 28 -26.06 15.66 -12.15
C LYS A 28 -26.16 15.71 -13.68
N CYS A 29 -25.41 16.60 -14.35
CA CYS A 29 -25.46 16.73 -15.80
C CYS A 29 -24.56 15.75 -16.56
N TRP A 30 -23.75 14.95 -15.87
CA TRP A 30 -22.91 13.92 -16.51
C TRP A 30 -23.22 12.52 -16.01
N ASN A 31 -23.36 11.58 -16.94
CA ASN A 31 -23.48 10.17 -16.63
C ASN A 31 -22.12 9.57 -16.25
N LEU A 32 -21.84 9.54 -14.94
CA LEU A 32 -20.65 8.92 -14.36
C LEU A 32 -20.75 7.39 -14.19
N SER A 33 -21.83 6.79 -14.69
CA SER A 33 -22.09 5.34 -14.62
C SER A 33 -22.18 4.71 -16.01
N ASN A 34 -21.51 5.30 -17.00
CA ASN A 34 -21.37 4.69 -18.31
C ASN A 34 -20.43 3.46 -18.26
N TYR A 35 -20.45 2.66 -19.33
CA TYR A 35 -19.66 1.42 -19.41
C TYR A 35 -18.16 1.64 -19.16
N THR A 36 -17.57 2.65 -19.82
CA THR A 36 -16.13 2.91 -19.76
C THR A 36 -15.66 3.30 -18.37
N ILE A 37 -16.40 4.18 -17.67
CA ILE A 37 -16.05 4.62 -16.33
C ILE A 37 -16.14 3.43 -15.37
N ILE A 38 -17.25 2.68 -15.40
CA ILE A 38 -17.44 1.51 -14.54
C ILE A 38 -16.38 0.43 -14.81
N PHE A 39 -15.99 0.24 -16.07
CA PHE A 39 -14.90 -0.66 -16.44
C PHE A 39 -13.55 -0.22 -15.88
N ILE A 40 -13.21 1.06 -16.02
CA ILE A 40 -11.97 1.61 -15.45
C ILE A 40 -11.98 1.48 -13.93
N ASP A 41 -13.10 1.81 -13.27
CA ASP A 41 -13.26 1.71 -11.82
C ASP A 41 -13.03 0.27 -11.33
N ALA A 42 -13.61 -0.73 -12.01
CA ALA A 42 -13.39 -2.14 -11.70
C ALA A 42 -11.91 -2.55 -11.75
N TRP A 43 -11.18 -2.09 -12.77
CA TRP A 43 -9.76 -2.39 -12.93
C TRP A 43 -8.92 -1.66 -11.89
N LEU A 44 -9.26 -0.42 -11.56
CA LEU A 44 -8.57 0.34 -10.52
C LEU A 44 -8.75 -0.32 -9.14
N ASP A 45 -9.96 -0.78 -8.81
CA ASP A 45 -10.23 -1.53 -7.58
C ASP A 45 -9.49 -2.86 -7.53
N PHE A 46 -9.44 -3.59 -8.65
CA PHE A 46 -8.64 -4.81 -8.76
C PHE A 46 -7.15 -4.56 -8.53
N ILE A 47 -6.60 -3.51 -9.19
CA ILE A 47 -5.19 -3.14 -9.06
C ILE A 47 -4.84 -2.67 -7.66
N ASP A 48 -5.71 -1.86 -7.05
CA ASP A 48 -5.53 -1.39 -5.68
C ASP A 48 -5.47 -2.56 -4.69
N ASP A 49 -6.37 -3.54 -4.84
CA ASP A 49 -6.44 -4.67 -3.90
C ASP A 49 -5.15 -5.49 -3.87
N PHE A 50 -4.62 -5.87 -5.04
CA PHE A 50 -3.39 -6.67 -5.08
C PHE A 50 -2.14 -5.84 -4.74
N LEU A 51 -2.06 -4.57 -5.13
CA LEU A 51 -0.89 -3.73 -4.83
C LEU A 51 -0.79 -3.40 -3.34
N ARG A 52 -1.93 -3.19 -2.68
CA ARG A 52 -1.96 -2.96 -1.23
C ARG A 52 -1.52 -4.21 -0.47
N ARG A 53 -2.07 -5.38 -0.83
CA ARG A 53 -1.62 -6.66 -0.28
C ARG A 53 -0.12 -6.86 -0.50
N GLN A 54 0.36 -6.63 -1.72
CA GLN A 54 1.78 -6.74 -2.03
C GLN A 54 2.64 -5.82 -1.14
N SER A 55 2.23 -4.56 -0.94
CA SER A 55 2.97 -3.58 -0.15
C SER A 55 3.12 -4.02 1.32
N ALA A 56 2.02 -4.49 1.93
CA ALA A 56 2.03 -4.96 3.31
C ALA A 56 2.93 -6.20 3.51
N TYR A 57 2.84 -7.18 2.61
CA TYR A 57 3.65 -8.41 2.68
C TYR A 57 5.14 -8.15 2.36
N LEU A 58 5.44 -7.22 1.45
CA LEU A 58 6.81 -6.76 1.25
C LEU A 58 7.36 -6.03 2.48
N GLY A 59 6.51 -5.31 3.22
CA GLY A 59 6.85 -4.74 4.52
C GLY A 59 7.28 -5.82 5.53
N ILE A 60 6.49 -6.89 5.65
CA ILE A 60 6.81 -8.04 6.52
C ILE A 60 8.14 -8.66 6.12
N LEU A 61 8.31 -8.96 4.83
CA LEU A 61 9.51 -9.61 4.32
C LEU A 61 10.75 -8.75 4.58
N MET A 62 10.67 -7.44 4.35
CA MET A 62 11.77 -6.52 4.62
C MET A 62 12.12 -6.48 6.11
N ALA A 63 11.14 -6.39 7.00
CA ALA A 63 11.36 -6.39 8.44
C ALA A 63 12.01 -7.71 8.92
N ALA A 64 11.55 -8.85 8.37
CA ALA A 64 12.09 -10.16 8.68
C ALA A 64 13.54 -10.32 8.20
N ILE A 65 13.85 -9.93 6.96
CA ILE A 65 15.22 -9.97 6.43
C ILE A 65 16.15 -9.10 7.29
N ARG A 66 15.71 -7.88 7.65
CA ARG A 66 16.49 -6.99 8.52
C ARG A 66 16.78 -7.62 9.88
N ALA A 67 15.75 -8.18 10.53
CA ALA A 67 15.91 -8.88 11.79
C ALA A 67 16.91 -10.04 11.70
N LEU A 68 16.82 -10.86 10.64
CA LEU A 68 17.72 -12.00 10.42
C LEU A 68 19.17 -11.55 10.17
N VAL A 69 19.38 -10.53 9.35
CA VAL A 69 20.72 -10.02 9.01
C VAL A 69 21.40 -9.39 10.23
N ILE A 70 20.66 -8.66 11.07
CA ILE A 70 21.20 -8.07 12.32
C ILE A 70 21.51 -9.15 13.35
N LYS A 71 20.68 -10.19 13.46
CA LYS A 71 20.90 -11.29 14.41
C LYS A 71 22.06 -12.20 14.00
N TYR A 72 22.19 -12.50 12.71
CA TYR A 72 23.17 -13.44 12.16
C TYR A 72 24.18 -12.76 11.24
N THR A 73 24.83 -11.70 11.74
CA THR A 73 25.79 -10.90 10.96
C THR A 73 26.94 -11.70 10.36
N LEU A 74 27.36 -12.81 10.98
CA LEU A 74 28.47 -13.65 10.50
C LEU A 74 28.04 -14.75 9.52
N ASN A 75 26.74 -14.94 9.28
CA ASN A 75 26.26 -15.99 8.39
C ASN A 75 26.12 -15.47 6.95
N LEU A 76 27.08 -15.82 6.09
CA LEU A 76 27.11 -15.43 4.67
C LEU A 76 25.85 -15.86 3.89
N ARG A 77 25.18 -16.97 4.27
CA ARG A 77 23.94 -17.40 3.59
C ARG A 77 22.79 -16.43 3.87
N ILE A 78 22.71 -15.91 5.09
CA ILE A 78 21.69 -14.92 5.49
C ILE A 78 21.98 -13.56 4.85
N GLN A 79 23.25 -13.20 4.67
CA GLN A 79 23.61 -11.97 3.95
C GLN A 79 23.14 -11.98 2.49
N LYS A 80 23.15 -13.14 1.80
CA LYS A 80 22.61 -13.27 0.43
C LYS A 80 21.14 -12.89 0.30
N LEU A 81 20.36 -12.86 1.40
CA LEU A 81 18.97 -12.38 1.38
C LEU A 81 18.86 -10.88 1.09
N THR A 82 19.97 -10.13 1.18
CA THR A 82 20.01 -8.72 0.81
C THR A 82 20.40 -8.48 -0.65
N ASP A 83 20.65 -9.54 -1.42
CA ASP A 83 20.99 -9.42 -2.85
C ASP A 83 19.81 -8.85 -3.65
N PRO A 84 20.07 -7.96 -4.64
CA PRO A 84 19.03 -7.32 -5.44
C PRO A 84 18.21 -8.34 -6.24
N PHE A 85 18.84 -9.42 -6.72
CA PHE A 85 18.13 -10.50 -7.43
C PHE A 85 17.18 -11.25 -6.52
N PHE A 86 17.54 -11.48 -5.25
CA PHE A 86 16.63 -12.07 -4.28
C PHE A 86 15.44 -11.15 -4.05
N ALA A 87 15.67 -9.85 -3.85
CA ALA A 87 14.62 -8.87 -3.67
C ALA A 87 13.64 -8.82 -4.86
N ILE A 88 14.14 -8.81 -6.10
CA ILE A 88 13.29 -8.83 -7.32
C ILE A 88 12.46 -10.12 -7.37
N ARG A 89 13.07 -11.29 -7.13
CA ARG A 89 12.36 -12.57 -7.10
C ARG A 89 11.27 -12.59 -6.05
N SER A 90 11.52 -12.04 -4.86
CA SER A 90 10.51 -11.93 -3.81
C SER A 90 9.37 -10.98 -4.18
N ILE A 91 9.69 -9.83 -4.81
CA ILE A 91 8.66 -8.88 -5.30
C ILE A 91 7.74 -9.56 -6.31
N LEU A 92 8.31 -10.27 -7.28
CA LEU A 92 7.55 -11.00 -8.29
C LEU A 92 6.71 -12.12 -7.65
N ALA A 93 7.28 -12.89 -6.72
CA ALA A 93 6.54 -13.96 -6.04
C ALA A 93 5.34 -13.44 -5.25
N VAL A 94 5.51 -12.38 -4.45
CA VAL A 94 4.42 -11.77 -3.68
C VAL A 94 3.38 -11.14 -4.60
N LEU A 95 3.82 -10.52 -5.71
CA LEU A 95 2.90 -9.96 -6.72
C LEU A 95 2.03 -11.05 -7.34
N THR A 96 2.63 -12.16 -7.79
CA THR A 96 1.89 -13.27 -8.41
C THR A 96 0.85 -13.84 -7.44
N ILE A 97 1.22 -14.08 -6.18
CA ILE A 97 0.28 -14.60 -5.17
C ILE A 97 -0.86 -13.59 -4.93
N SER A 98 -0.54 -12.29 -4.86
CA SER A 98 -1.54 -11.24 -4.61
C SER A 98 -2.52 -11.09 -5.77
N ILE A 99 -2.03 -11.17 -7.01
CA ILE A 99 -2.88 -11.16 -8.21
C ILE A 99 -3.79 -12.38 -8.21
N LEU A 100 -3.27 -13.58 -7.99
CA LEU A 100 -4.08 -14.81 -7.99
C LEU A 100 -5.22 -14.75 -6.96
N LEU A 101 -4.93 -14.30 -5.73
CA LEU A 101 -5.96 -14.16 -4.70
C LEU A 101 -7.04 -13.14 -5.08
N SER A 102 -6.62 -11.99 -5.64
CA SER A 102 -7.55 -10.94 -6.05
C SER A 102 -8.38 -11.40 -7.26
N SER A 103 -7.77 -12.12 -8.20
CA SER A 103 -8.44 -12.62 -9.40
C SER A 103 -9.59 -13.56 -9.07
N ILE A 104 -9.47 -14.41 -8.05
CA ILE A 104 -10.56 -15.31 -7.60
C ILE A 104 -11.81 -14.49 -7.28
N TYR A 105 -11.68 -13.36 -6.61
CA TYR A 105 -12.82 -12.53 -6.25
C TYR A 105 -13.35 -11.74 -7.44
N TYR A 106 -12.47 -11.03 -8.14
CA TYR A 106 -12.88 -10.13 -9.21
C TYR A 106 -13.36 -10.86 -10.47
N SER A 107 -13.02 -12.14 -10.68
CA SER A 107 -13.56 -12.95 -11.78
C SER A 107 -15.07 -13.20 -11.69
N HIS A 108 -15.65 -13.05 -10.49
CA HIS A 108 -17.08 -13.23 -10.27
C HIS A 108 -17.88 -11.93 -10.42
N TYR A 109 -17.24 -10.83 -10.81
CA TYR A 109 -17.95 -9.60 -11.15
C TYR A 109 -18.47 -9.63 -12.58
N THR A 110 -19.73 -9.25 -12.75
CA THR A 110 -20.36 -9.05 -14.06
C THR A 110 -20.91 -7.64 -14.16
N MET A 111 -20.80 -7.07 -15.36
CA MET A 111 -21.42 -5.79 -15.66
C MET A 111 -22.88 -5.99 -16.03
N PHE A 112 -23.74 -5.21 -15.40
CA PHE A 112 -25.17 -5.25 -15.59
C PHE A 112 -25.69 -3.86 -15.95
N HIS A 113 -26.52 -3.80 -16.99
CA HIS A 113 -27.26 -2.58 -17.35
C HIS A 113 -28.48 -2.48 -16.43
N ILE A 114 -28.56 -1.38 -15.68
CA ILE A 114 -29.60 -1.22 -14.65
C ILE A 114 -30.73 -0.29 -15.09
N ASP A 115 -30.40 0.78 -15.83
CA ASP A 115 -31.36 1.80 -16.23
C ASP A 115 -30.81 2.66 -17.36
N ASP A 116 -31.65 3.53 -17.92
CA ASP A 116 -31.25 4.58 -18.85
C ASP A 116 -31.27 5.94 -18.14
N TRP A 117 -30.11 6.57 -18.05
CA TRP A 117 -29.93 7.91 -17.52
C TRP A 117 -30.43 8.95 -18.51
N SER A 118 -31.21 9.90 -18.00
CA SER A 118 -31.60 11.11 -18.72
C SER A 118 -31.10 12.35 -17.98
N PRO A 119 -30.66 13.39 -18.69
CA PRO A 119 -30.16 14.61 -18.08
C PRO A 119 -31.30 15.33 -17.35
N PRO A 120 -31.07 15.84 -16.12
CA PRO A 120 -32.03 16.72 -15.46
C PRO A 120 -32.34 17.96 -16.31
N VAL A 121 -33.55 18.52 -16.15
CA VAL A 121 -34.03 19.71 -16.88
C VAL A 121 -33.13 20.94 -16.79
N GLN A 122 -32.25 20.98 -15.79
CA GLN A 122 -31.30 22.07 -15.54
C GLN A 122 -30.07 22.00 -16.46
N CYS A 123 -29.86 20.86 -17.12
CA CYS A 123 -28.69 20.59 -17.93
C CYS A 123 -28.96 21.00 -19.39
N THR A 124 -28.34 22.09 -19.84
CA THR A 124 -28.48 22.60 -21.21
C THR A 124 -27.51 21.91 -22.17
N GLY A 125 -27.88 21.77 -23.44
CA GLY A 125 -27.00 21.27 -24.50
C GLY A 125 -27.21 19.81 -24.91
N PHE A 126 -28.23 19.14 -24.36
CA PHE A 126 -28.65 17.81 -24.78
C PHE A 126 -29.79 17.87 -25.81
N PRO A 127 -29.84 16.93 -26.77
CA PRO A 127 -30.99 16.77 -27.68
C PRO A 127 -32.29 16.40 -26.95
N ASP A 128 -33.43 16.62 -27.61
CA ASP A 128 -34.72 16.15 -27.11
C ASP A 128 -34.75 14.61 -26.98
N ASN A 129 -35.31 14.11 -25.87
CA ASN A 129 -35.36 12.68 -25.52
C ASN A 129 -33.99 11.98 -25.45
N TYR A 130 -32.92 12.71 -25.10
CA TYR A 130 -31.61 12.11 -24.90
C TYR A 130 -31.58 11.14 -23.72
N THR A 131 -31.11 9.92 -23.98
CA THR A 131 -30.88 8.89 -22.97
C THR A 131 -29.52 8.22 -23.16
N GLU A 132 -28.91 7.81 -22.05
CA GLU A 132 -27.69 7.02 -22.02
C GLU A 132 -27.82 5.83 -21.09
N LYS A 133 -27.14 4.73 -21.40
CA LYS A 133 -27.16 3.53 -20.56
C LYS A 133 -26.38 3.73 -19.26
N VAL A 134 -26.92 3.20 -18.17
CA VAL A 134 -26.30 3.11 -16.85
C VAL A 134 -25.89 1.68 -16.58
N TYR A 135 -24.63 1.50 -16.21
CA TYR A 135 -24.06 0.23 -15.84
C TYR A 135 -23.71 0.21 -14.35
N THR A 136 -23.80 -0.98 -13.78
CA THR A 136 -23.27 -1.30 -12.45
C THR A 136 -22.54 -2.63 -12.50
N ILE A 137 -21.71 -2.89 -11.50
CA ILE A 137 -21.08 -4.18 -11.30
C ILE A 137 -21.87 -4.91 -10.23
N ILE A 138 -22.28 -6.13 -10.55
CA ILE A 138 -22.89 -7.05 -9.60
C ILE A 138 -22.02 -8.29 -9.47
N LEU A 139 -22.12 -8.94 -8.32
CA LEU A 139 -21.48 -10.21 -8.10
C LEU A 139 -22.37 -11.32 -8.66
N GLN A 140 -21.77 -12.32 -9.31
CA GLN A 140 -22.52 -13.45 -9.86
C GLN A 140 -23.30 -14.20 -8.78
N ASP A 141 -24.56 -14.52 -9.06
CA ASP A 141 -25.43 -15.27 -8.15
C ASP A 141 -24.85 -16.63 -7.75
N SER A 142 -24.11 -17.28 -8.66
CA SER A 142 -23.41 -18.54 -8.39
C SER A 142 -22.34 -18.40 -7.32
N PHE A 143 -21.66 -17.26 -7.24
CA PHE A 143 -20.67 -16.98 -6.21
C PHE A 143 -21.32 -16.55 -4.90
N ILE A 144 -22.47 -15.86 -4.92
CA ILE A 144 -23.18 -15.53 -3.67
C ILE A 144 -23.74 -16.80 -3.01
N SER A 145 -24.34 -17.68 -3.81
CA SER A 145 -25.05 -18.88 -3.35
C SER A 145 -24.18 -20.12 -3.09
N ASP A 146 -22.88 -20.07 -3.41
CA ASP A 146 -21.99 -21.22 -3.23
C ASP A 146 -21.85 -21.59 -1.73
N PRO A 147 -21.98 -22.86 -1.34
CA PRO A 147 -21.90 -23.26 0.07
C PRO A 147 -20.48 -23.14 0.66
N PHE A 148 -19.44 -23.16 -0.15
CA PHE A 148 -18.04 -23.17 0.29
C PHE A 148 -17.30 -21.88 -0.06
N ILE A 149 -17.35 -21.47 -1.33
CA ILE A 149 -16.60 -20.34 -1.88
C ILE A 149 -17.57 -19.21 -2.22
N ASN A 150 -18.26 -18.70 -1.20
CA ASN A 150 -19.10 -17.51 -1.36
C ASN A 150 -18.41 -16.20 -0.98
N ASP A 151 -19.03 -15.09 -1.37
CA ASP A 151 -18.61 -13.71 -1.05
C ASP A 151 -18.26 -13.56 0.43
N ARG A 152 -19.15 -14.05 1.30
CA ARG A 152 -19.02 -13.98 2.75
C ARG A 152 -17.76 -14.68 3.26
N ASN A 153 -17.57 -15.93 2.87
CA ASN A 153 -16.42 -16.74 3.27
C ASN A 153 -15.14 -16.14 2.69
N PHE A 154 -15.18 -15.70 1.43
CA PHE A 154 -14.06 -15.04 0.77
C PHE A 154 -13.66 -13.76 1.50
N MET A 155 -14.60 -12.85 1.76
CA MET A 155 -14.37 -11.59 2.48
C MET A 155 -13.79 -11.84 3.88
N THR A 156 -14.28 -12.86 4.59
CA THR A 156 -13.78 -13.23 5.91
C THR A 156 -12.33 -13.71 5.83
N MET A 157 -12.02 -14.64 4.91
CA MET A 157 -10.67 -15.16 4.72
C MET A 157 -9.70 -14.07 4.26
N ASP A 158 -10.13 -13.23 3.34
CA ASP A 158 -9.35 -12.12 2.82
C ASP A 158 -9.09 -11.05 3.90
N GLY A 159 -10.06 -10.79 4.77
CA GLY A 159 -9.89 -9.97 5.96
C GLY A 159 -8.87 -10.53 6.95
N ILE A 160 -8.88 -11.85 7.20
CA ILE A 160 -7.88 -12.53 8.04
C ILE A 160 -6.48 -12.37 7.44
N ILE A 161 -6.34 -12.60 6.13
CA ILE A 161 -5.08 -12.43 5.39
C ILE A 161 -4.57 -10.98 5.52
N LYS A 162 -5.45 -9.99 5.36
CA LYS A 162 -5.14 -8.56 5.51
C LYS A 162 -4.81 -8.15 6.94
N MET A 163 -5.22 -8.92 7.95
CA MET A 163 -4.89 -8.68 9.35
C MET A 163 -3.50 -9.20 9.75
N ILE A 164 -2.90 -10.12 8.97
CA ILE A 164 -1.58 -10.69 9.26
C ILE A 164 -0.49 -9.60 9.42
N PRO A 165 -0.35 -8.61 8.51
CA PRO A 165 0.59 -7.51 8.70
C PRO A 165 0.43 -6.75 10.03
N ALA A 166 -0.80 -6.53 10.47
CA ALA A 166 -1.07 -5.83 11.73
C ALA A 166 -0.53 -6.57 12.96
N GLY A 167 -0.51 -7.91 12.95
CA GLY A 167 0.07 -8.70 14.03
C GLY A 167 1.58 -8.95 13.87
N VAL A 168 2.03 -9.27 12.65
CA VAL A 168 3.40 -9.71 12.38
C VAL A 168 4.38 -8.53 12.38
N LEU A 169 4.01 -7.38 11.83
CA LEU A 169 4.91 -6.22 11.76
C LEU A 169 5.34 -5.72 13.15
N PRO A 170 4.45 -5.59 14.16
CA PRO A 170 4.86 -5.25 15.52
C PRO A 170 5.81 -6.26 16.15
N ILE A 171 5.55 -7.56 16.00
CA ILE A 171 6.40 -8.61 16.54
C ILE A 171 7.81 -8.52 15.93
N LEU A 172 7.90 -8.39 14.60
CA LEU A 172 9.17 -8.22 13.90
C LEU A 172 9.88 -6.93 14.30
N THR A 173 9.14 -5.84 14.51
CA THR A 173 9.71 -4.56 14.94
C THR A 173 10.32 -4.69 16.34
N VAL A 174 9.60 -5.29 17.29
CA VAL A 174 10.11 -5.49 18.67
C VAL A 174 11.37 -6.33 18.64
N LEU A 175 11.36 -7.44 17.89
CA LEU A 175 12.54 -8.30 17.73
C LEU A 175 13.71 -7.53 17.12
N LEU A 176 13.47 -6.72 16.08
CA LEU A 176 14.47 -5.88 15.44
C LEU A 176 15.06 -4.84 16.41
N VAL A 177 14.23 -4.18 17.22
CA VAL A 177 14.69 -3.21 18.23
C VAL A 177 15.56 -3.88 19.29
N ILE A 178 15.19 -5.08 19.74
CA ILE A 178 15.99 -5.86 20.70
C ILE A 178 17.37 -6.19 20.11
N GLU A 179 17.40 -6.76 18.91
CA GLU A 179 18.66 -7.16 18.27
C GLU A 179 19.53 -5.95 17.91
N TYR A 180 18.91 -4.84 17.48
CA TYR A 180 19.61 -3.58 17.24
C TYR A 180 20.26 -3.04 18.51
N ARG A 181 19.54 -3.01 19.63
CA ARG A 181 20.09 -2.56 20.93
C ARG A 181 21.23 -3.46 21.40
N ARG A 182 21.09 -4.79 21.26
CA ARG A 182 22.17 -5.74 21.58
C ARG A 182 23.42 -5.48 20.73
N ALA A 183 23.26 -5.32 19.42
CA ALA A 183 24.36 -5.02 18.51
C ALA A 183 25.05 -3.69 18.86
N LYS A 184 24.28 -2.65 19.21
CA LYS A 184 24.79 -1.35 19.64
C LYS A 184 25.62 -1.45 20.93
N ILE A 185 25.11 -2.15 21.94
CA ILE A 185 25.81 -2.37 23.22
C ILE A 185 27.12 -3.15 22.98
N ASN A 186 27.08 -4.22 22.19
CA ASN A 186 28.27 -5.00 21.86
C ASN A 186 29.33 -4.17 21.13
N ARG A 187 28.93 -3.31 20.18
CA ARG A 187 29.85 -2.37 19.52
C ARG A 187 30.45 -1.36 20.49
N GLN A 188 29.67 -0.80 21.40
CA GLN A 188 30.16 0.15 22.41
C GLN A 188 31.14 -0.51 23.40
N ARG A 189 30.94 -1.78 23.75
CA ARG A 189 31.89 -2.55 24.58
C ARG A 189 33.24 -2.73 23.88
N VAL A 190 33.24 -2.92 22.56
CA VAL A 190 34.46 -3.12 21.75
C VAL A 190 35.15 -1.79 21.41
N ALA A 191 34.39 -0.72 21.13
CA ALA A 191 34.91 0.56 20.64
C ALA A 191 35.23 1.59 21.74
N GLY A 192 34.99 1.28 23.01
CA GLY A 192 35.09 2.24 24.11
C GLY A 192 33.87 3.16 24.24
N LYS A 193 33.61 3.68 25.45
CA LYS A 193 32.40 4.44 25.81
C LYS A 193 32.17 5.65 24.90
N GLN A 194 31.25 5.53 23.95
CA GLN A 194 30.60 6.67 23.31
C GLN A 194 29.31 7.00 24.05
N GLU A 195 29.18 8.26 24.45
CA GLU A 195 28.00 8.85 25.08
C GLU A 195 26.74 8.56 24.24
N SER A 196 25.75 7.90 24.85
CA SER A 196 24.56 7.47 24.12
C SER A 196 23.63 8.67 23.89
N LYS A 197 23.59 9.18 22.66
CA LYS A 197 22.51 10.10 22.25
C LYS A 197 21.13 9.44 22.50
N PRO A 198 20.12 10.21 22.94
CA PRO A 198 18.75 9.70 23.07
C PRO A 198 18.28 9.07 21.76
N ASP A 199 17.72 7.87 21.86
CA ASP A 199 17.37 7.04 20.71
C ASP A 199 16.02 7.50 20.10
N HIS A 200 16.03 8.69 19.51
CA HIS A 200 14.88 9.25 18.79
C HIS A 200 14.40 8.33 17.65
N THR A 201 15.31 7.55 17.08
CA THR A 201 15.03 6.54 16.07
C THR A 201 14.12 5.45 16.61
N THR A 202 14.37 4.94 17.82
CA THR A 202 13.48 3.92 18.42
C THR A 202 12.07 4.47 18.66
N LYS A 203 11.94 5.69 19.19
CA LYS A 203 10.61 6.32 19.39
C LYS A 203 9.83 6.43 18.08
N MET A 204 10.51 6.86 17.01
CA MET A 204 9.87 7.00 15.70
C MET A 204 9.47 5.65 15.11
N VAL A 205 10.35 4.64 15.16
CA VAL A 205 10.04 3.30 14.66
C VAL A 205 8.83 2.73 15.39
N THR A 206 8.73 2.90 16.71
CA THR A 206 7.56 2.49 17.49
C THR A 206 6.28 3.20 17.05
N LEU A 207 6.32 4.53 16.83
CA LEU A 207 5.15 5.29 16.34
C LEU A 207 4.69 4.83 14.95
N MET A 208 5.64 4.60 14.03
CA MET A 208 5.36 4.09 12.69
C MET A 208 4.68 2.73 12.75
N THR A 209 5.19 1.82 13.59
CA THR A 209 4.61 0.48 13.78
C THR A 209 3.22 0.52 14.38
N ILE A 210 2.96 1.38 15.36
CA ILE A 210 1.62 1.55 15.95
C ILE A 210 0.65 2.08 14.88
N SER A 211 1.06 3.08 14.10
CA SER A 211 0.27 3.62 12.99
C SER A 211 -0.07 2.53 11.96
N SER A 212 0.93 1.76 11.52
CA SER A 212 0.71 0.66 10.58
C SER A 212 -0.20 -0.43 11.14
N MET A 213 -0.08 -0.76 12.44
CA MET A 213 -0.96 -1.72 13.10
C MET A 213 -2.42 -1.26 13.12
N ILE A 214 -2.67 0.02 13.41
CA ILE A 214 -4.02 0.60 13.40
C ILE A 214 -4.57 0.60 11.98
N SER A 215 -3.79 1.05 10.99
CA SER A 215 -4.24 1.12 9.60
C SER A 215 -4.57 -0.26 9.03
N GLU A 216 -3.62 -1.19 9.05
CA GLU A 216 -3.82 -2.56 8.51
C GLU A 216 -4.86 -3.34 9.32
N GLY A 217 -4.85 -3.19 10.65
CA GLY A 217 -5.80 -3.85 11.53
C GLY A 217 -7.22 -3.39 11.27
N SER A 218 -7.44 -2.09 11.10
CA SER A 218 -8.77 -1.54 10.82
C SER A 218 -9.35 -2.03 9.48
N VAL A 219 -8.52 -2.15 8.45
CA VAL A 219 -8.92 -2.71 7.15
C VAL A 219 -9.28 -4.19 7.30
N GLY A 220 -8.41 -5.00 7.91
CA GLY A 220 -8.67 -6.43 8.11
C GLY A 220 -9.96 -6.70 8.88
N ILE A 221 -10.18 -5.97 9.98
CA ILE A 221 -11.42 -6.06 10.78
C ILE A 221 -12.65 -5.69 9.95
N SER A 222 -12.56 -4.65 9.11
CA SER A 222 -13.69 -4.21 8.28
C SER A 222 -14.10 -5.26 7.24
N TYR A 223 -13.14 -5.98 6.67
CA TYR A 223 -13.41 -7.10 5.76
C TYR A 223 -14.04 -8.30 6.48
N ILE A 224 -13.51 -8.66 7.66
CA ILE A 224 -14.11 -9.72 8.49
C ILE A 224 -15.54 -9.34 8.87
N LEU A 225 -15.78 -8.09 9.28
CA LEU A 225 -17.11 -7.60 9.60
C LEU A 225 -18.04 -7.68 8.39
N ARG A 226 -17.57 -7.32 7.19
CA ARG A 226 -18.34 -7.49 5.95
C ARG A 226 -18.69 -8.95 5.68
N GLY A 227 -17.75 -9.87 5.87
CA GLY A 227 -18.02 -11.29 5.70
C GLY A 227 -19.00 -11.83 6.74
N VAL A 228 -18.95 -11.36 7.99
CA VAL A 228 -19.82 -11.89 9.06
C VAL A 228 -21.20 -11.22 9.08
N ALA A 229 -21.29 -9.94 8.72
CA ALA A 229 -22.55 -9.22 8.57
C ALA A 229 -23.29 -9.79 7.35
N GLY A 230 -24.44 -10.43 7.57
CA GLY A 230 -25.18 -11.14 6.53
C GLY A 230 -25.61 -10.26 5.34
N GLU A 231 -26.25 -10.87 4.35
CA GLU A 231 -26.49 -10.33 2.99
C GLU A 231 -27.54 -9.20 2.90
N GLN A 232 -27.95 -8.62 4.02
CA GLN A 232 -28.88 -7.49 3.98
C GLN A 232 -28.19 -6.27 3.33
N TRP A 233 -28.77 -5.77 2.25
CA TRP A 233 -28.24 -4.65 1.44
C TRP A 233 -27.79 -3.44 2.28
N GLY A 234 -28.51 -3.10 3.35
CA GLY A 234 -28.15 -2.02 4.26
C GLY A 234 -26.83 -2.26 5.00
N PHE A 235 -26.60 -3.48 5.51
CA PHE A 235 -25.36 -3.85 6.20
C PHE A 235 -24.17 -3.91 5.23
N VAL A 236 -24.38 -4.42 4.01
CA VAL A 236 -23.36 -4.42 2.95
C VAL A 236 -22.92 -2.99 2.63
N GLY A 237 -23.86 -2.05 2.49
CA GLY A 237 -23.55 -0.63 2.25
C GLY A 237 -22.75 0.02 3.40
N ILE A 238 -23.13 -0.23 4.66
CA ILE A 238 -22.43 0.30 5.84
C ILE A 238 -21.01 -0.25 5.92
N THR A 239 -20.83 -1.56 5.74
CA THR A 239 -19.50 -2.21 5.82
C THR A 239 -18.59 -1.79 4.67
N LEU A 240 -19.11 -1.60 3.47
CA LEU A 240 -18.38 -1.00 2.34
C LEU A 240 -17.87 0.41 2.64
N ASN A 241 -18.71 1.25 3.25
CA ASN A 241 -18.31 2.60 3.65
C ASN A 241 -17.26 2.56 4.77
N LEU A 242 -17.38 1.63 5.72
CA LEU A 242 -16.37 1.42 6.76
C LEU A 242 -15.02 1.03 6.16
N ILE A 243 -15.00 0.09 5.19
CA ILE A 243 -13.79 -0.30 4.46
C ILE A 243 -13.14 0.93 3.80
N LYS A 244 -13.93 1.77 3.12
CA LYS A 244 -13.43 3.01 2.50
C LYS A 244 -12.82 3.97 3.52
N ILE A 245 -13.45 4.15 4.69
CA ILE A 245 -12.91 4.98 5.78
C ILE A 245 -11.59 4.40 6.30
N CYS A 246 -11.52 3.08 6.49
CA CYS A 246 -10.29 2.42 6.94
C CYS A 246 -9.13 2.59 5.95
N TYR A 247 -9.40 2.63 4.64
CA TYR A 247 -8.37 2.95 3.66
C TYR A 247 -7.81 4.36 3.76
N VAL A 248 -8.56 5.32 4.29
CA VAL A 248 -8.02 6.66 4.59
C VAL A 248 -6.89 6.57 5.62
N PHE A 249 -7.02 5.71 6.64
CA PHE A 249 -5.94 5.48 7.61
C PHE A 249 -4.70 4.85 6.96
N VAL A 250 -4.88 3.99 5.96
CA VAL A 250 -3.77 3.42 5.17
C VAL A 250 -3.08 4.53 4.37
N ALA A 251 -3.84 5.40 3.69
CA ALA A 251 -3.29 6.53 2.95
C ALA A 251 -2.50 7.51 3.83
N ILE A 252 -3.00 7.79 5.05
CA ILE A 252 -2.29 8.61 6.04
C ILE A 252 -0.99 7.91 6.47
N ASN A 253 -1.05 6.60 6.76
CA ASN A 253 0.13 5.84 7.17
C ASN A 253 1.20 5.78 6.05
N ALA A 254 0.80 5.59 4.80
CA ALA A 254 1.68 5.66 3.62
C ALA A 254 2.36 7.03 3.49
N SER A 255 1.60 8.12 3.67
CA SER A 255 2.13 9.48 3.63
C SER A 255 3.15 9.72 4.75
N MET A 256 2.90 9.19 5.95
CA MET A 256 3.82 9.26 7.08
C MET A 256 5.15 8.57 6.78
N HIS A 257 5.18 7.46 6.06
CA HIS A 257 6.43 6.78 5.68
C HIS A 257 7.35 7.68 4.84
N CYS A 258 6.79 8.47 3.91
CA CYS A 258 7.56 9.41 3.11
C CYS A 258 8.20 10.51 3.98
N ILE A 259 7.40 11.11 4.88
CA ILE A 259 7.86 12.14 5.82
C ILE A 259 8.95 11.58 6.74
N ILE A 260 8.74 10.39 7.28
CA ILE A 260 9.69 9.69 8.14
C ILE A 260 11.04 9.47 7.42
N CYS A 261 11.00 9.01 6.16
CA CYS A 261 12.21 8.84 5.36
C CYS A 261 12.98 10.16 5.18
N LEU A 262 12.28 11.28 4.94
CA LEU A 262 12.88 12.62 4.87
C LEU A 262 13.50 13.06 6.21
N VAL A 263 12.81 12.81 7.32
CA VAL A 263 13.23 13.28 8.65
C VAL A 263 14.42 12.51 9.19
N VAL A 264 14.61 11.24 8.83
CA VAL A 264 15.66 10.42 9.47
C VAL A 264 16.76 9.97 8.52
N SER A 265 16.47 9.72 7.24
CA SER A 265 17.48 9.23 6.31
C SER A 265 18.30 10.38 5.72
N THR A 266 19.54 10.53 6.21
CA THR A 266 20.53 11.43 5.59
C THR A 266 20.77 11.18 4.10
N PRO A 267 20.94 9.92 3.62
CA PRO A 267 21.09 9.70 2.19
C PRO A 267 19.84 10.11 1.40
N TYR A 268 18.64 9.88 1.94
CA TYR A 268 17.39 10.32 1.31
C TYR A 268 17.31 11.86 1.22
N ARG A 269 17.63 12.57 2.31
CA ARG A 269 17.71 14.05 2.31
C ARG A 269 18.70 14.57 1.29
N ASN A 270 19.87 13.94 1.17
CA ASN A 270 20.89 14.36 0.23
C ASN A 270 20.44 14.15 -1.21
N ALA A 271 19.77 13.05 -1.53
CA ALA A 271 19.20 12.80 -2.85
C ALA A 271 18.13 13.84 -3.22
N VAL A 272 17.21 14.16 -2.30
CA VAL A 272 16.18 15.19 -2.51
C VAL A 272 16.81 16.57 -2.70
N LYS A 273 17.79 16.94 -1.86
CA LYS A 273 18.56 18.17 -2.05
C LYS A 273 19.21 18.19 -3.42
N GLN A 274 19.88 17.13 -3.84
CA GLN A 274 20.51 17.07 -5.17
C GLN A 274 19.48 17.23 -6.30
N LEU A 275 18.30 16.63 -6.21
CA LEU A 275 17.21 16.83 -7.18
C LEU A 275 16.78 18.30 -7.24
N CYS A 276 16.44 18.90 -6.10
CA CYS A 276 15.99 20.30 -6.04
C CYS A 276 17.08 21.32 -6.41
N TYR A 277 18.35 21.06 -6.07
CA TYR A 277 19.47 21.94 -6.43
C TYR A 277 19.92 21.74 -7.88
N ARG A 278 19.72 20.56 -8.47
CA ARG A 278 20.01 20.32 -9.88
C ARG A 278 18.97 21.01 -10.78
N GLU A 279 17.70 21.05 -10.37
CA GLU A 279 16.67 21.88 -11.04
C GLU A 279 17.05 23.37 -11.08
N LYS A 280 17.67 23.91 -10.02
CA LYS A 280 18.12 25.31 -9.98
C LYS A 280 19.33 25.62 -10.89
N ASN A 281 20.04 24.61 -11.38
CA ASN A 281 21.28 24.77 -12.17
C ASN A 281 21.16 24.28 -13.63
N VAL A 282 19.97 23.91 -14.12
CA VAL A 282 19.77 23.42 -15.50
C VAL A 282 19.62 24.55 -16.54
N VAL A 283 19.67 25.83 -16.14
CA VAL A 283 19.81 26.95 -17.09
C VAL A 283 21.29 27.35 -17.27
N VAL A 284 22.14 26.42 -17.70
CA VAL A 284 23.34 26.77 -18.49
C VAL A 284 23.65 25.60 -19.44
N PRO A 285 23.49 25.75 -20.77
CA PRO A 285 23.91 24.71 -21.71
C PRO A 285 25.44 24.75 -21.84
N GLY A 286 26.12 23.62 -21.60
CA GLY A 286 27.47 23.46 -22.14
C GLY A 286 28.58 22.82 -21.30
N LYS A 287 28.32 21.96 -20.29
CA LYS A 287 29.40 21.10 -19.73
C LYS A 287 28.99 19.65 -19.56
N LYS A 288 29.73 18.76 -20.24
CA LYS A 288 29.64 17.29 -20.11
C LYS A 288 29.97 16.85 -18.67
N PRO A 289 29.28 15.85 -18.10
CA PRO A 289 29.55 15.38 -16.75
C PRO A 289 30.84 14.53 -16.69
N PRO A 290 31.61 14.59 -15.58
CA PRO A 290 32.78 13.74 -15.41
C PRO A 290 32.35 12.32 -15.00
N LYS A 291 33.07 11.32 -15.53
CA LYS A 291 32.92 9.90 -15.18
C LYS A 291 33.39 9.70 -13.73
N GLY A 292 32.48 9.31 -12.85
CA GLY A 292 32.76 8.97 -11.45
C GLY A 292 32.62 7.48 -11.20
N SER A 293 33.70 6.87 -10.71
CA SER A 293 33.87 5.47 -10.31
C SER A 293 32.86 5.01 -9.24
N VAL A 294 32.25 3.85 -9.47
CA VAL A 294 31.42 3.14 -8.49
C VAL A 294 32.34 2.36 -7.54
N SER A 295 32.63 2.92 -6.37
CA SER A 295 33.01 2.13 -5.20
C SER A 295 32.48 2.81 -3.94
N SER A 296 31.40 2.27 -3.38
CA SER A 296 31.06 2.53 -1.99
C SER A 296 30.48 1.25 -1.38
N VAL A 297 31.35 0.54 -0.68
CA VAL A 297 30.97 -0.45 0.32
C VAL A 297 30.12 0.29 1.35
N ALA A 298 28.82 -0.01 1.37
CA ALA A 298 27.89 0.59 2.32
C ALA A 298 28.23 0.08 3.73
N SER A 299 28.57 1.01 4.63
CA SER A 299 28.79 0.69 6.03
C SER A 299 27.45 0.31 6.68
N VAL A 300 27.49 -0.72 7.53
CA VAL A 300 26.36 -1.34 8.23
C VAL A 300 25.54 -0.34 9.08
N SER A 301 26.02 0.89 9.27
CA SER A 301 25.32 1.96 9.99
C SER A 301 24.22 2.65 9.19
N GLN A 302 24.15 2.45 7.86
CA GLN A 302 23.11 3.07 7.00
C GLN A 302 21.82 2.23 6.86
N VAL A 303 21.78 1.02 7.43
CA VAL A 303 20.68 0.05 7.28
C VAL A 303 19.55 0.26 8.31
N VAL A 304 19.61 1.32 9.13
CA VAL A 304 18.72 1.50 10.30
C VAL A 304 17.35 2.10 9.94
N LEU A 305 17.08 2.46 8.68
CA LEU A 305 15.80 3.04 8.24
C LEU A 305 15.24 2.35 7.00
#